data_AF-A0A9D2E2N8-F1
#
_entry.id   AF-A0A9D2E2N8-F1
#
_cell.length_a   1.000
_cell.length_b   1.000
_cell.length_c   1.000
_cell.angle_alpha   90.00
_cell.angle_beta   90.00
_cell.angle_gamma   90.00
#
_symmetry.space_group_name_H-M   'P 1'
#
loop_
_entity.id
_entity.type
_entity.pdbx_description
1 polymer ?
#
loop_
_entity_poly.entity_id
_entity_poly.type
_entity_poly.pdbx_seq_one_letter_code
_entity_poly.pdbx_strand_id
1 'polypeptide(L)'
;MKERLKDLARSRALYVLLAGGAAQGLFLLLRRDRASMDAAASLATGVRRAVSALADPLPFSLAELLCTALGVWVLVMAVATVRGQLQGRRVLARRLLGLAALAVWIWAGVSWLWGVHYYASSFSDKSGLAAEPVTTEALEATTLWFAEGANRTGRLVERDSSGRLAADSAAIMESASDSLAALTEEYPFLDGPARQPKPAVYSWFMSAAGFTGYIFPFTGESTLNMDCPNVFLPVTIAHEQAHQQGVAPEQEANFVGIAACLANADTLWQYSGWLFGFLHLSNALYSADPAAWWEVWQLLEEGPTADLAWNDEYWLSFESPASELAESTYTAFLESYGQDLGMASYGACVDLLVARYCPLEQAA
;
A
#
# COMPACT_ATOMS: atom_id res chain seq x y z
N MET A 1 -48.68 5.48 -1.34
CA MET A 1 -47.30 6.00 -1.22
C MET A 1 -46.91 6.29 0.23
N LYS A 2 -47.72 7.02 1.01
CA LYS A 2 -47.48 7.31 2.44
C LYS A 2 -47.29 6.08 3.36
N GLU A 3 -48.13 5.05 3.26
CA GLU A 3 -47.94 3.80 4.05
C GLU A 3 -46.64 3.06 3.71
N ARG A 4 -46.20 3.12 2.45
CA ARG A 4 -44.96 2.46 2.00
C ARG A 4 -43.71 3.17 2.52
N LEU A 5 -43.76 4.50 2.58
CA LEU A 5 -42.72 5.28 3.25
C LEU A 5 -42.68 4.97 4.76
N LYS A 6 -43.83 4.74 5.39
CA LYS A 6 -43.91 4.34 6.80
C LYS A 6 -43.32 2.94 7.06
N ASP A 7 -43.54 1.96 6.17
CA ASP A 7 -42.96 0.61 6.30
C ASP A 7 -41.45 0.60 6.03
N LEU A 8 -40.96 1.37 5.04
CA LEU A 8 -39.53 1.52 4.81
C LEU A 8 -38.86 2.26 5.98
N ALA A 9 -39.52 3.29 6.53
CA ALA A 9 -39.07 4.05 7.69
C ALA A 9 -39.00 3.21 8.98
N ARG A 10 -39.74 2.10 9.06
CA ARG A 10 -39.69 1.14 10.17
C ARG A 10 -38.77 -0.05 9.89
N SER A 11 -38.10 -0.07 8.74
CA SER A 11 -37.20 -1.17 8.40
C SER A 11 -35.93 -1.11 9.27
N ARG A 12 -35.52 -2.27 9.80
CA ARG A 12 -34.25 -2.39 10.54
C ARG A 12 -33.05 -1.88 9.74
N ALA A 13 -33.07 -2.07 8.42
CA ALA A 13 -32.03 -1.59 7.51
C ALA A 13 -31.86 -0.06 7.52
N LEU A 14 -32.94 0.71 7.71
CA LEU A 14 -32.83 2.17 7.82
C LEU A 14 -32.08 2.57 9.10
N TYR A 15 -32.40 1.94 10.23
CA TYR A 15 -31.67 2.22 11.48
C TYR A 15 -30.20 1.82 11.39
N VAL A 16 -29.89 0.69 10.74
CA VAL A 16 -28.50 0.26 10.48
C VAL A 16 -27.78 1.27 9.59
N LEU A 17 -28.42 1.75 8.52
CA LEU A 17 -27.86 2.80 7.65
C LEU A 17 -27.57 4.08 8.43
N LEU A 18 -28.53 4.56 9.22
CA LEU A 18 -28.38 5.77 10.03
C LEU A 18 -27.28 5.63 11.08
N ALA A 19 -27.15 4.47 11.72
CA ALA A 19 -26.09 4.19 12.67
C ALA A 19 -24.70 4.21 12.01
N GLY A 20 -24.56 3.59 10.83
CA GLY A 20 -23.31 3.65 10.06
C GLY A 20 -22.98 5.08 9.61
N GLY A 21 -24.00 5.84 9.19
CA GLY A 21 -23.84 7.26 8.85
C GLY A 21 -23.42 8.10 10.04
N ALA A 22 -23.94 7.83 11.24
CA ALA A 22 -23.51 8.48 12.48
C ALA A 22 -22.06 8.11 12.85
N ALA A 23 -21.66 6.85 12.67
CA ALA A 23 -20.27 6.42 12.87
C ALA A 23 -19.31 7.14 11.91
N GLN A 24 -19.70 7.33 10.65
CA GLN A 24 -18.91 8.11 9.70
C GLN A 24 -18.88 9.61 10.05
N GLY A 25 -20.01 10.15 10.49
CA GLY A 25 -20.09 11.54 10.97
C GLY A 25 -19.15 11.77 12.15
N LEU A 26 -19.09 10.83 13.09
CA LEU A 26 -18.16 10.90 14.22
C LEU A 26 -16.70 10.85 13.75
N PHE A 27 -16.35 9.99 12.80
CA PHE A 27 -15.00 9.95 12.21
C PHE A 27 -14.62 11.31 11.60
N LEU A 28 -15.50 11.90 10.79
CA LEU A 28 -15.26 13.19 10.14
C LEU A 28 -15.16 14.36 11.14
N LEU A 29 -15.77 14.24 12.32
CA LEU A 29 -15.62 15.22 13.40
C LEU A 29 -14.29 15.05 14.13
N LEU A 30 -13.93 13.81 14.49
CA LEU A 30 -12.73 13.52 15.26
C LEU A 30 -11.43 13.63 14.44
N ARG A 31 -11.47 13.50 13.10
CA ARG A 31 -10.26 13.60 12.25
C ARG A 31 -9.52 14.95 12.34
N ARG A 32 -10.12 15.96 12.96
CA ARG A 32 -9.50 17.27 13.23
C ARG A 32 -8.74 17.32 14.55
N ASP A 33 -8.92 16.32 15.42
CA ASP A 33 -8.25 16.21 16.71
C ASP A 33 -7.25 15.07 16.69
N ARG A 34 -5.97 15.42 16.59
CA ARG A 34 -4.88 14.45 16.44
C ARG A 34 -4.78 13.49 17.61
N ALA A 35 -4.99 13.95 18.84
CA ALA A 35 -4.96 13.09 20.02
C ALA A 35 -6.05 12.00 19.99
N SER A 36 -7.27 12.35 19.56
CA SER A 36 -8.34 11.38 19.34
C SER A 36 -8.00 10.39 18.22
N MET A 37 -7.37 10.85 17.13
CA MET A 37 -6.95 9.98 16.03
C MET A 37 -5.81 9.05 16.42
N ASP A 38 -4.85 9.50 17.23
CA ASP A 38 -3.79 8.65 17.79
C ASP A 38 -4.36 7.53 18.68
N ALA A 39 -5.32 7.87 19.55
CA ALA A 39 -6.01 6.89 20.38
C ALA A 39 -6.82 5.89 19.54
N ALA A 40 -7.54 6.37 18.52
CA ALA A 40 -8.32 5.53 17.62
C ALA A 40 -7.43 4.61 16.76
N ALA A 41 -6.31 5.13 16.24
CA ALA A 41 -5.31 4.38 15.48
C ALA A 41 -4.67 3.28 16.33
N SER A 42 -4.35 3.57 17.60
CA SER A 42 -3.82 2.56 18.54
C SER A 42 -4.82 1.41 18.75
N LEU A 43 -6.10 1.73 18.92
CA LEU A 43 -7.17 0.73 19.03
C LEU A 43 -7.33 -0.05 17.72
N ALA A 44 -7.34 0.63 16.58
CA ALA A 44 -7.46 0.04 15.26
C ALA A 44 -6.31 -0.95 14.97
N THR A 45 -5.07 -0.57 15.25
CA THR A 45 -3.90 -1.47 15.17
C THR A 45 -4.08 -2.68 16.08
N GLY A 46 -4.54 -2.50 17.33
CA GLY A 46 -4.81 -3.61 18.24
C GLY A 46 -5.83 -4.61 17.68
N VAL A 47 -6.93 -4.10 17.12
CA VAL A 47 -7.96 -4.94 16.46
C VAL A 47 -7.38 -5.64 15.24
N ARG A 48 -6.70 -4.92 14.35
CA ARG A 48 -6.09 -5.51 13.14
C ARG A 48 -5.07 -6.59 13.49
N ARG A 49 -4.21 -6.38 14.50
CA ARG A 49 -3.25 -7.40 14.99
C ARG A 49 -3.93 -8.65 15.52
N ALA A 50 -5.07 -8.50 16.21
CA ALA A 50 -5.83 -9.64 16.71
C ALA A 50 -6.49 -10.44 15.57
N VAL A 51 -7.06 -9.77 14.58
CA VAL A 51 -7.65 -10.44 13.41
C VAL A 51 -6.56 -11.06 12.53
N SER A 52 -5.44 -10.36 12.33
CA SER A 52 -4.33 -10.88 11.52
C SER A 52 -3.73 -12.13 12.15
N ALA A 53 -3.67 -12.23 13.47
CA ALA A 53 -3.26 -13.45 14.17
C ALA A 53 -4.12 -14.69 13.85
N LEU A 54 -5.41 -14.49 13.54
CA LEU A 54 -6.32 -15.56 13.15
C LEU A 54 -6.18 -15.92 11.66
N ALA A 55 -5.79 -14.96 10.83
CA ALA A 55 -5.57 -15.14 9.40
C ALA A 55 -4.18 -15.70 9.08
N ASP A 56 -3.18 -15.39 9.90
CA ASP A 56 -1.76 -15.74 9.73
C ASP A 56 -1.51 -17.24 9.44
N PRO A 57 -2.20 -18.22 10.06
CA PRO A 57 -2.00 -19.63 9.74
C PRO A 57 -2.54 -20.07 8.36
N LEU A 58 -3.34 -19.24 7.69
CA LEU A 58 -3.94 -19.60 6.40
C LEU A 58 -2.88 -19.49 5.29
N PRO A 59 -2.84 -20.47 4.35
CA PRO A 59 -1.90 -20.44 3.23
C PRO A 59 -2.38 -19.55 2.06
N PHE A 60 -3.49 -18.83 2.23
CA PHE A 60 -4.12 -17.98 1.22
C PHE A 60 -4.61 -16.67 1.85
N SER A 61 -4.84 -15.64 1.03
CA SER A 61 -5.38 -14.35 1.48
C SER A 61 -6.82 -14.49 1.98
N LEU A 62 -7.03 -14.26 3.28
CA LEU A 62 -8.38 -14.19 3.84
C LEU A 62 -9.13 -12.99 3.25
N ALA A 63 -8.42 -11.91 2.92
CA ALA A 63 -9.01 -10.76 2.25
C ALA A 63 -9.64 -11.13 0.91
N GLU A 64 -8.91 -11.83 0.04
CA GLU A 64 -9.41 -12.28 -1.27
C GLU A 64 -10.61 -13.24 -1.13
N LEU A 65 -10.57 -14.15 -0.13
CA LEU A 65 -11.69 -15.03 0.16
C LEU A 65 -12.95 -14.25 0.57
N LEU A 66 -12.80 -13.27 1.48
CA LEU A 66 -13.92 -12.43 1.94
C LEU A 66 -14.49 -11.58 0.79
N CYS A 67 -13.64 -10.98 -0.03
CA CYS A 67 -14.05 -10.22 -1.21
C CYS A 67 -14.78 -11.12 -2.23
N THR A 68 -14.26 -12.32 -2.49
CA THR A 68 -14.89 -13.29 -3.39
C THR A 68 -16.26 -13.72 -2.85
N ALA A 69 -16.35 -14.06 -1.57
CA ALA A 69 -17.60 -14.46 -0.93
C ALA A 69 -18.64 -13.32 -0.96
N LEU A 70 -18.22 -12.08 -0.72
CA LEU A 70 -19.08 -10.91 -0.82
C LEU A 70 -19.59 -10.70 -2.25
N GLY A 71 -18.73 -10.81 -3.25
CA GLY A 71 -19.10 -10.71 -4.67
C GLY A 71 -20.14 -11.77 -5.07
N VAL A 72 -19.90 -13.04 -4.72
CA VAL A 72 -20.85 -14.13 -4.95
C VAL A 72 -22.18 -13.88 -4.24
N TRP A 73 -22.14 -13.42 -2.98
CA TRP A 73 -23.35 -13.09 -2.23
C TRP A 73 -24.15 -11.97 -2.91
N VAL A 74 -23.50 -10.89 -3.36
CA VAL A 74 -24.14 -9.79 -4.09
C VAL A 74 -24.80 -10.31 -5.38
N LEU A 75 -24.12 -11.16 -6.15
CA LEU A 75 -24.68 -11.76 -7.38
C LEU A 75 -25.91 -12.62 -7.10
N VAL A 76 -25.85 -13.50 -6.09
CA VAL A 76 -26.99 -14.33 -5.66
C VAL A 76 -28.15 -13.44 -5.23
N MET A 77 -27.87 -12.39 -4.47
CA MET A 77 -28.88 -11.44 -4.03
C MET A 77 -29.47 -10.65 -5.20
N ALA A 78 -28.69 -10.29 -6.21
CA ALA A 78 -29.18 -9.64 -7.43
C ALA A 78 -30.15 -10.56 -8.19
N VAL A 79 -29.75 -11.81 -8.47
CA VAL A 79 -30.60 -12.81 -9.14
C VAL A 79 -31.89 -13.06 -8.35
N ALA A 80 -31.80 -13.23 -7.03
CA ALA A 80 -32.97 -13.40 -6.18
C ALA A 80 -33.87 -12.16 -6.17
N THR A 81 -33.32 -10.96 -6.40
CA THR A 81 -34.09 -9.71 -6.45
C THR A 81 -34.88 -9.66 -7.76
N VAL A 82 -34.23 -9.95 -8.88
CA VAL A 82 -34.86 -10.03 -10.20
C VAL A 82 -35.97 -11.08 -10.19
N ARG A 83 -35.70 -12.31 -9.73
CA ARG A 83 -36.73 -13.36 -9.62
C ARG A 83 -37.91 -12.95 -8.73
N GLY A 84 -37.63 -12.33 -7.58
CA GLY A 84 -38.68 -11.84 -6.68
C GLY A 84 -39.57 -10.79 -7.35
N GLN A 85 -38.97 -9.85 -8.09
CA GLN A 85 -39.71 -8.81 -8.81
C GLN A 85 -40.55 -9.39 -9.94
N LEU A 86 -40.02 -10.36 -10.71
CA LEU A 86 -40.76 -11.08 -11.74
C LEU A 86 -41.96 -11.87 -11.17
N GLN A 87 -41.84 -12.35 -9.93
CA GLN A 87 -42.93 -12.99 -9.18
C GLN A 87 -43.89 -11.98 -8.50
N GLY A 88 -43.80 -10.69 -8.85
CA GLY A 88 -44.65 -9.62 -8.28
C GLY A 88 -44.28 -9.21 -6.85
N ARG A 89 -43.23 -9.79 -6.24
CA ARG A 89 -42.76 -9.40 -4.91
C ARG A 89 -41.97 -8.10 -5.00
N ARG A 90 -42.48 -7.02 -4.42
CA ARG A 90 -41.85 -5.69 -4.41
C ARG A 90 -40.68 -5.57 -3.43
N VAL A 91 -39.60 -6.32 -3.67
CA VAL A 91 -38.46 -6.46 -2.73
C VAL A 91 -37.28 -5.53 -3.00
N LEU A 92 -37.22 -4.88 -4.17
CA LEU A 92 -36.06 -4.11 -4.63
C LEU A 92 -35.65 -3.00 -3.67
N ALA A 93 -36.58 -2.10 -3.30
CA ALA A 93 -36.25 -0.95 -2.45
C ALA A 93 -35.66 -1.36 -1.10
N ARG A 94 -36.21 -2.41 -0.47
CA ARG A 94 -35.69 -2.94 0.81
C ARG A 94 -34.29 -3.53 0.65
N ARG A 95 -34.02 -4.20 -0.47
CA ARG A 95 -32.70 -4.80 -0.73
C ARG A 95 -31.65 -3.73 -1.07
N LEU A 96 -32.00 -2.73 -1.87
CA LEU A 96 -31.14 -1.57 -2.11
C LEU A 96 -30.81 -0.83 -0.81
N LEU A 97 -31.79 -0.64 0.08
CA LEU A 97 -31.54 -0.05 1.39
C LEU A 97 -30.59 -0.90 2.24
N GLY A 98 -30.71 -2.23 2.19
CA GLY A 98 -29.78 -3.15 2.85
C GLY A 98 -28.36 -3.07 2.27
N LEU A 99 -28.23 -2.98 0.95
CA LEU A 99 -26.93 -2.81 0.29
C LEU A 99 -26.30 -1.45 0.62
N ALA A 100 -27.09 -0.38 0.64
CA ALA A 100 -26.61 0.93 1.07
C ALA A 100 -26.15 0.91 2.53
N ALA A 101 -26.90 0.24 3.42
CA ALA A 101 -26.51 0.07 4.81
C ALA A 101 -25.18 -0.70 4.94
N LEU A 102 -25.03 -1.80 4.19
CA LEU A 102 -23.79 -2.57 4.15
C LEU A 102 -22.62 -1.71 3.63
N ALA A 103 -22.80 -0.99 2.53
CA ALA A 103 -21.76 -0.14 1.95
C ALA A 103 -21.29 0.95 2.93
N VAL A 104 -22.22 1.61 3.63
CA VAL A 104 -21.87 2.61 4.65
C VAL A 104 -21.10 2.01 5.82
N TRP A 105 -21.44 0.78 6.25
CA TRP A 105 -20.69 0.10 7.31
C TRP A 105 -19.33 -0.41 6.87
N ILE A 106 -19.19 -0.86 5.62
CA ILE A 106 -17.88 -1.18 5.03
C ILE A 106 -17.04 0.10 5.03
N TRP A 107 -17.58 1.22 4.54
CA TRP A 107 -16.86 2.49 4.53
C TRP A 107 -16.46 2.95 5.94
N ALA A 108 -17.38 2.91 6.91
CA ALA A 108 -17.07 3.22 8.30
C ALA A 108 -16.00 2.29 8.88
N GLY A 109 -16.06 0.99 8.57
CA GLY A 109 -15.04 0.02 8.96
C GLY A 109 -13.66 0.39 8.40
N VAL A 110 -13.57 0.72 7.11
CA VAL A 110 -12.32 1.20 6.50
C VAL A 110 -11.82 2.48 7.16
N SER A 111 -12.70 3.47 7.38
CA SER A 111 -12.32 4.72 8.05
C SER A 111 -11.79 4.49 9.46
N TRP A 112 -12.43 3.64 10.26
CA TRP A 112 -12.04 3.42 11.65
C TRP A 112 -10.92 2.41 11.84
N LEU A 113 -10.76 1.42 10.97
CA LEU A 113 -9.69 0.40 11.07
C LEU A 113 -8.42 0.79 10.33
N TRP A 114 -8.51 1.65 9.31
CA TRP A 114 -7.37 2.09 8.50
C TRP A 114 -7.30 3.62 8.38
N GLY A 115 -8.40 4.26 8.00
CA GLY A 115 -8.45 5.69 7.73
C GLY A 115 -7.99 6.60 8.87
N VAL A 116 -8.12 6.16 10.13
CA VAL A 116 -7.62 6.86 11.33
C VAL A 116 -6.11 7.10 11.28
N HIS A 117 -5.34 6.22 10.62
CA HIS A 117 -3.88 6.33 10.55
C HIS A 117 -3.42 7.54 9.72
N TYR A 118 -4.21 8.00 8.73
CA TYR A 118 -3.90 9.19 7.95
C TYR A 118 -4.03 10.50 8.76
N TYR A 119 -4.73 10.47 9.89
CA TYR A 119 -4.95 11.65 10.75
C TYR A 119 -4.28 11.52 12.13
N ALA A 120 -3.66 10.37 12.39
CA ALA A 120 -2.81 10.12 13.54
C ALA A 120 -1.39 10.68 13.28
N SER A 121 -0.53 10.59 14.27
CA SER A 121 0.88 10.92 14.14
C SER A 121 1.55 10.04 13.09
N SER A 122 2.11 10.69 12.07
CA SER A 122 2.76 10.06 10.91
C SER A 122 4.09 9.39 11.27
N PHE A 123 4.72 8.70 10.33
CA PHE A 123 6.09 8.21 10.52
C PHE A 123 7.05 9.37 10.75
N SER A 124 6.94 10.45 9.96
CA SER A 124 7.80 11.64 10.07
C SER A 124 7.68 12.30 11.44
N ASP A 125 6.45 12.41 11.95
CA ASP A 125 6.19 12.93 13.30
C ASP A 125 6.84 12.11 14.42
N LYS A 126 6.85 10.77 14.26
CA LYS A 126 7.36 9.84 15.29
C LYS A 126 8.86 9.65 15.22
N SER A 127 9.43 9.64 14.01
CA SER A 127 10.87 9.51 13.76
C SER A 127 11.62 10.82 14.00
N GLY A 128 10.94 11.96 13.87
CA GLY A 128 11.58 13.28 13.83
C GLY A 128 12.29 13.57 12.50
N LEU A 129 12.19 12.67 11.51
CA LEU A 129 12.69 12.89 10.17
C LEU A 129 11.72 13.82 9.44
N ALA A 130 12.13 15.05 9.19
CA ALA A 130 11.33 16.04 8.48
C ALA A 130 11.82 16.16 7.03
N ALA A 131 10.88 16.11 6.09
CA ALA A 131 11.11 16.48 4.70
C ALA A 131 11.37 18.00 4.61
N GLU A 132 12.61 18.39 4.34
CA GLU A 132 12.99 19.76 4.01
C GLU A 132 13.06 19.94 2.48
N PRO A 133 12.94 21.16 1.94
CA PRO A 133 13.07 21.40 0.50
C PRO A 133 14.41 20.87 -0.04
N VAL A 134 14.34 19.85 -0.90
CA VAL A 134 15.51 19.23 -1.53
C VAL A 134 16.08 20.13 -2.61
N THR A 135 17.39 20.39 -2.55
CA THR A 135 18.10 21.04 -3.67
C THR A 135 18.44 20.03 -4.75
N THR A 136 18.55 20.49 -6.00
CA THR A 136 18.94 19.63 -7.13
C THR A 136 20.28 18.95 -6.89
N GLU A 137 21.24 19.63 -6.26
CA GLU A 137 22.56 19.06 -5.94
C GLU A 137 22.48 17.93 -4.89
N ALA A 138 21.66 18.11 -3.84
CA ALA A 138 21.43 17.08 -2.84
C ALA A 138 20.68 15.87 -3.44
N LEU A 139 19.71 16.13 -4.34
CA LEU A 139 19.00 15.10 -5.09
C LEU A 139 19.96 14.30 -5.97
N GLU A 140 20.80 14.97 -6.77
CA GLU A 140 21.80 14.33 -7.63
C GLU A 140 22.77 13.47 -6.82
N ALA A 141 23.35 14.02 -5.74
CA ALA A 141 24.29 13.30 -4.90
C ALA A 141 23.66 12.05 -4.25
N THR A 142 22.42 12.17 -3.78
CA THR A 142 21.69 11.03 -3.21
C THR A 142 21.35 9.99 -4.29
N THR A 143 20.92 10.43 -5.47
CA THR A 143 20.62 9.54 -6.61
C THR A 143 21.85 8.75 -7.02
N LEU A 144 23.01 9.40 -7.12
CA LEU A 144 24.29 8.75 -7.43
C LEU A 144 24.66 7.72 -6.36
N TRP A 145 24.51 8.05 -5.08
CA TRP A 145 24.78 7.12 -3.98
C TRP A 145 23.90 5.86 -4.05
N PHE A 146 22.62 6.02 -4.40
CA PHE A 146 21.71 4.90 -4.64
C PHE A 146 22.09 4.08 -5.88
N ALA A 147 22.53 4.72 -6.97
CA ALA A 147 23.04 4.03 -8.17
C ALA A 147 24.26 3.16 -7.83
N GLU A 148 25.22 3.70 -7.07
CA GLU A 148 26.40 2.96 -6.62
C GLU A 148 26.04 1.79 -5.70
N GLY A 149 25.07 1.98 -4.81
CA GLY A 149 24.53 0.93 -3.95
C GLY A 149 23.86 -0.20 -4.76
N ALA A 150 23.06 0.17 -5.76
CA ALA A 150 22.39 -0.77 -6.66
C ALA A 150 23.40 -1.55 -7.50
N ASN A 151 24.43 -0.90 -8.04
CA ASN A 151 25.52 -1.58 -8.74
C ASN A 151 26.28 -2.54 -7.82
N ARG A 152 26.65 -2.09 -6.62
CA ARG A 152 27.43 -2.89 -5.65
C ARG A 152 26.71 -4.16 -5.24
N THR A 153 25.43 -4.05 -4.89
CA THR A 153 24.63 -5.20 -4.47
C THR A 153 24.15 -6.02 -5.67
N GLY A 154 23.89 -5.38 -6.80
CA GLY A 154 23.52 -6.02 -8.08
C GLY A 154 24.61 -6.93 -8.66
N ARG A 155 25.88 -6.74 -8.30
CA ARG A 155 27.00 -7.66 -8.63
C ARG A 155 27.02 -8.94 -7.79
N LEU A 156 26.35 -8.93 -6.64
CA LEU A 156 26.40 -10.01 -5.65
C LEU A 156 25.18 -10.92 -5.70
N VAL A 157 24.09 -10.48 -6.33
CA VAL A 157 22.88 -11.29 -6.52
C VAL A 157 23.01 -12.24 -7.71
N GLU A 158 22.32 -13.38 -7.64
CA GLU A 158 22.28 -14.35 -8.74
C GLU A 158 21.47 -13.80 -9.93
N ARG A 159 21.92 -14.13 -11.14
CA ARG A 159 21.30 -13.66 -12.39
C ARG A 159 21.00 -14.81 -13.34
N ASP A 160 19.93 -14.65 -14.11
CA ASP A 160 19.53 -15.60 -15.14
C ASP A 160 20.31 -15.41 -16.45
N SER A 161 19.99 -16.20 -17.47
CA SER A 161 20.64 -16.12 -18.79
C SER A 161 20.37 -14.81 -19.55
N SER A 162 19.36 -14.04 -19.14
CA SER A 162 18.98 -12.75 -19.71
C SER A 162 19.60 -11.58 -18.93
N GLY A 163 20.41 -11.86 -17.90
CA GLY A 163 21.02 -10.86 -17.02
C GLY A 163 20.08 -10.31 -15.95
N ARG A 164 18.86 -10.84 -15.83
CA ARG A 164 17.86 -10.43 -14.84
C ARG A 164 18.10 -11.11 -13.51
N LEU A 165 17.60 -10.54 -12.42
CA LEU A 165 17.65 -11.16 -11.10
C LEU A 165 17.00 -12.57 -11.13
N ALA A 166 17.77 -13.57 -10.73
CA ALA A 166 17.30 -14.93 -10.54
C ALA A 166 17.01 -15.18 -9.05
N ALA A 167 15.85 -14.74 -8.58
CA ALA A 167 15.42 -14.97 -7.20
C ALA A 167 14.13 -15.80 -7.13
N ASP A 168 14.06 -16.72 -6.16
CA ASP A 168 12.83 -17.47 -5.89
C ASP A 168 11.90 -16.65 -5.00
N SER A 169 10.74 -16.25 -5.52
CA SER A 169 9.73 -15.51 -4.78
C SER A 169 9.25 -16.26 -3.54
N ALA A 170 9.22 -17.60 -3.55
CA ALA A 170 8.84 -18.38 -2.36
C ALA A 170 9.88 -18.23 -1.24
N ALA A 171 11.18 -18.28 -1.56
CA ALA A 171 12.25 -18.07 -0.60
C ALA A 171 12.25 -16.65 -0.03
N ILE A 172 11.98 -15.64 -0.86
CA ILE A 172 11.81 -14.25 -0.40
C ILE A 172 10.66 -14.19 0.62
N MET A 173 9.50 -14.77 0.29
CA MET A 173 8.33 -14.80 1.18
C MET A 173 8.60 -15.50 2.51
N GLU A 174 9.39 -16.57 2.54
CA GLU A 174 9.76 -17.25 3.80
C GLU A 174 10.52 -16.32 4.76
N SER A 175 11.36 -15.43 4.22
CA SER A 175 12.12 -14.43 4.99
C SER A 175 11.33 -13.15 5.35
N ALA A 176 10.07 -13.03 4.91
CA ALA A 176 9.29 -11.81 4.99
C ALA A 176 8.99 -11.33 6.42
N SER A 177 8.80 -12.25 7.37
CA SER A 177 8.29 -11.91 8.71
C SER A 177 9.18 -10.96 9.51
N ASP A 178 10.47 -10.93 9.18
CA ASP A 178 11.49 -10.18 9.91
C ASP A 178 11.98 -8.96 9.10
N SER A 179 11.25 -8.55 8.05
CA SER A 179 11.75 -7.54 7.12
C SER A 179 12.04 -6.18 7.76
N LEU A 180 11.25 -5.80 8.78
CA LEU A 180 11.44 -4.55 9.53
C LEU A 180 12.40 -4.70 10.72
N ALA A 181 12.84 -5.91 11.06
CA ALA A 181 13.49 -6.20 12.35
C ALA A 181 14.74 -5.36 12.60
N ALA A 182 15.59 -5.16 11.59
CA ALA A 182 16.78 -4.31 11.72
C ALA A 182 16.43 -2.83 11.90
N LEU A 183 15.35 -2.37 11.25
CA LEU A 183 14.92 -0.98 11.29
C LEU A 183 14.27 -0.59 12.63
N THR A 184 13.73 -1.55 13.39
CA THR A 184 13.15 -1.28 14.72
C THR A 184 14.19 -0.86 15.77
N GLU A 185 15.49 -1.13 15.53
CA GLU A 185 16.56 -0.60 16.38
C GLU A 185 16.63 0.93 16.30
N GLU A 186 16.43 1.51 15.11
CA GLU A 186 16.41 2.96 14.88
C GLU A 186 15.03 3.56 15.14
N TYR A 187 13.96 2.85 14.76
CA TYR A 187 12.56 3.29 14.91
C TYR A 187 11.73 2.27 15.71
N PRO A 188 11.83 2.25 17.06
CA PRO A 188 11.15 1.25 17.90
C PRO A 188 9.63 1.23 17.80
N PHE A 189 9.01 2.32 17.34
CA PHE A 189 7.56 2.39 17.14
C PHE A 189 7.06 1.58 15.93
N LEU A 190 7.98 1.08 15.08
CA LEU A 190 7.68 0.11 14.02
C LEU A 190 7.64 -1.34 14.54
N ASP A 191 7.92 -1.58 15.83
CA ASP A 191 7.84 -2.93 16.38
C ASP A 191 6.40 -3.47 16.41
N GLY A 192 6.29 -4.78 16.13
CA GLY A 192 5.01 -5.45 15.99
C GLY A 192 5.15 -6.96 15.83
N PRO A 193 4.04 -7.69 15.88
CA PRO A 193 4.06 -9.12 15.65
C PRO A 193 4.53 -9.42 14.22
N ALA A 194 5.51 -10.31 14.10
CA ALA A 194 5.89 -10.94 12.85
C ALA A 194 4.67 -11.60 12.19
N ARG A 195 4.33 -11.19 10.97
CA ARG A 195 3.21 -11.72 10.18
C ARG A 195 3.65 -12.02 8.77
N GLN A 196 3.22 -13.17 8.27
CA GLN A 196 3.57 -13.59 6.92
C GLN A 196 2.62 -12.94 5.91
N PRO A 197 3.13 -12.19 4.92
CA PRO A 197 2.31 -11.70 3.83
C PRO A 197 1.73 -12.88 3.04
N LYS A 198 0.57 -12.68 2.42
CA LYS A 198 -0.11 -13.72 1.64
C LYS A 198 0.15 -13.54 0.14
N PRO A 199 0.50 -14.62 -0.58
CA PRO A 199 0.52 -14.56 -2.03
C PRO A 199 -0.91 -14.37 -2.55
N ALA A 200 -1.09 -13.44 -3.47
CA ALA A 200 -2.39 -13.17 -4.07
C ALA A 200 -2.78 -14.26 -5.07
N VAL A 201 -4.00 -14.79 -4.92
CA VAL A 201 -4.66 -15.66 -5.91
C VAL A 201 -5.00 -14.86 -7.18
N TYR A 202 -5.31 -13.57 -7.03
CA TYR A 202 -5.70 -12.67 -8.11
C TYR A 202 -4.56 -11.73 -8.56
N SER A 203 -3.30 -12.20 -8.55
CA SER A 203 -2.10 -11.44 -8.94
C SER A 203 -2.22 -10.75 -10.32
N TRP A 204 -2.83 -11.43 -11.30
CA TRP A 204 -3.10 -10.83 -12.62
C TRP A 204 -4.03 -9.61 -12.52
N PHE A 205 -5.09 -9.67 -11.70
CA PHE A 205 -6.00 -8.53 -11.51
C PHE A 205 -5.32 -7.39 -10.76
N MET A 206 -4.45 -7.70 -9.80
CA MET A 206 -3.62 -6.69 -9.12
C MET A 206 -2.72 -5.99 -10.13
N SER A 207 -2.05 -6.74 -11.00
CA SER A 207 -1.19 -6.20 -12.07
C SER A 207 -1.97 -5.31 -13.03
N ALA A 208 -3.13 -5.78 -13.49
CA ALA A 208 -4.02 -5.00 -14.35
C ALA A 208 -4.57 -3.72 -13.67
N ALA A 209 -4.53 -3.64 -12.35
CA ALA A 209 -4.94 -2.48 -11.57
C ALA A 209 -3.75 -1.66 -11.02
N GLY A 210 -2.51 -2.02 -11.38
CA GLY A 210 -1.30 -1.31 -10.95
C GLY A 210 -0.83 -1.60 -9.52
N PHE A 211 -1.31 -2.67 -8.87
CA PHE A 211 -0.94 -3.01 -7.50
C PHE A 211 0.18 -4.07 -7.44
N THR A 212 1.21 -3.78 -6.65
CA THR A 212 2.23 -4.75 -6.20
C THR A 212 1.85 -5.43 -4.89
N GLY A 213 1.08 -4.74 -4.06
CA GLY A 213 0.62 -5.22 -2.76
C GLY A 213 -0.58 -4.42 -2.26
N TYR A 214 -1.21 -4.91 -1.19
CA TYR A 214 -2.10 -4.09 -0.37
C TYR A 214 -2.24 -4.67 1.04
N ILE A 215 -2.50 -3.79 2.01
CA ILE A 215 -3.04 -4.15 3.32
C ILE A 215 -4.57 -4.14 3.28
N PHE A 216 -5.21 -5.19 3.81
CA PHE A 216 -6.67 -5.22 3.92
C PHE A 216 -7.13 -4.67 5.29
N PRO A 217 -7.88 -3.55 5.35
CA PRO A 217 -8.24 -2.89 6.61
C PRO A 217 -8.93 -3.79 7.65
N PHE A 218 -9.75 -4.74 7.21
CA PHE A 218 -10.55 -5.57 8.11
C PHE A 218 -9.80 -6.77 8.69
N THR A 219 -8.79 -7.28 7.98
CA THR A 219 -8.00 -8.42 8.45
C THR A 219 -6.63 -8.01 8.98
N GLY A 220 -6.13 -6.83 8.59
CA GLY A 220 -4.76 -6.41 8.86
C GLY A 220 -3.71 -7.24 8.12
N GLU A 221 -4.12 -8.05 7.17
CA GLU A 221 -3.28 -8.92 6.36
C GLU A 221 -2.75 -8.17 5.14
N SER A 222 -1.46 -8.34 4.86
CA SER A 222 -0.83 -7.88 3.62
C SER A 222 -0.94 -8.97 2.57
N THR A 223 -1.38 -8.62 1.37
CA THR A 223 -1.49 -9.52 0.21
C THR A 223 -0.63 -8.99 -0.92
N LEU A 224 0.19 -9.85 -1.52
CA LEU A 224 1.22 -9.47 -2.47
C LEU A 224 0.99 -10.07 -3.86
N ASN A 225 1.23 -9.25 -4.87
CA ASN A 225 1.25 -9.66 -6.25
C ASN A 225 2.48 -10.55 -6.50
N MET A 226 2.25 -11.79 -6.93
CA MET A 226 3.33 -12.75 -7.18
C MET A 226 3.73 -12.82 -8.67
N ASP A 227 3.01 -12.10 -9.55
CA ASP A 227 3.27 -12.08 -10.98
C ASP A 227 4.28 -10.98 -11.37
N CYS A 228 4.41 -9.91 -10.56
CA CYS A 228 5.31 -8.80 -10.83
C CYS A 228 6.79 -9.19 -10.64
N PRO A 229 7.73 -8.46 -11.29
CA PRO A 229 9.17 -8.71 -11.16
C PRO A 229 9.63 -8.85 -9.71
N ASN A 230 10.27 -9.97 -9.41
CA ASN A 230 10.70 -10.35 -8.06
C ASN A 230 11.77 -9.41 -7.46
N VAL A 231 12.44 -8.57 -8.28
CA VAL A 231 13.44 -7.60 -7.81
C VAL A 231 12.87 -6.58 -6.83
N PHE A 232 11.58 -6.25 -6.93
CA PHE A 232 10.90 -5.34 -6.00
C PHE A 232 10.02 -6.05 -4.97
N LEU A 233 9.99 -7.38 -4.96
CA LEU A 233 9.21 -8.13 -3.98
C LEU A 233 9.70 -7.87 -2.52
N PRO A 234 11.01 -7.85 -2.21
CA PRO A 234 11.48 -7.55 -0.85
C PRO A 234 11.04 -6.16 -0.35
N VAL A 235 11.22 -5.11 -1.16
CA VAL A 235 10.81 -3.76 -0.77
C VAL A 235 9.28 -3.64 -0.66
N THR A 236 8.52 -4.34 -1.50
CA THR A 236 7.04 -4.39 -1.41
C THR A 236 6.61 -5.09 -0.11
N ILE A 237 7.27 -6.18 0.29
CA ILE A 237 6.99 -6.84 1.58
C ILE A 237 7.20 -5.85 2.73
N ALA A 238 8.36 -5.18 2.77
CA ALA A 238 8.69 -4.24 3.84
C ALA A 238 7.73 -3.03 3.87
N HIS A 239 7.36 -2.51 2.69
CA HIS A 239 6.35 -1.47 2.53
C HIS A 239 5.00 -1.90 3.12
N GLU A 240 4.49 -3.08 2.73
CA GLU A 240 3.20 -3.56 3.24
C GLU A 240 3.23 -3.91 4.73
N GLN A 241 4.39 -4.30 5.26
CA GLN A 241 4.57 -4.45 6.70
C GLN A 241 4.62 -3.11 7.42
N ALA A 242 5.15 -2.04 6.82
CA ALA A 242 5.05 -0.69 7.37
C ALA A 242 3.58 -0.27 7.55
N HIS A 243 2.74 -0.58 6.56
CA HIS A 243 1.28 -0.40 6.66
C HIS A 243 0.67 -1.22 7.81
N GLN A 244 1.14 -2.46 8.05
CA GLN A 244 0.69 -3.25 9.21
C GLN A 244 1.01 -2.55 10.54
N GLN A 245 2.11 -1.81 10.62
CA GLN A 245 2.48 -1.01 11.80
C GLN A 245 1.80 0.37 11.86
N GLY A 246 0.97 0.69 10.86
CA GLY A 246 0.16 1.90 10.83
C GLY A 246 0.86 3.12 10.22
N VAL A 247 1.91 2.91 9.42
CA VAL A 247 2.45 3.93 8.51
C VAL A 247 1.52 3.97 7.29
N ALA A 248 0.52 4.86 7.31
CA ALA A 248 -0.51 4.89 6.27
C ALA A 248 -0.19 5.71 5.02
N PRO A 249 0.54 6.84 5.09
CA PRO A 249 0.95 7.54 3.89
C PRO A 249 1.89 6.68 3.03
N GLU A 250 1.53 6.43 1.77
CA GLU A 250 2.29 5.56 0.86
C GLU A 250 3.76 5.98 0.71
N GLN A 251 4.04 7.29 0.77
CA GLN A 251 5.41 7.81 0.64
C GLN A 251 6.29 7.51 1.86
N GLU A 252 5.69 7.54 3.05
CA GLU A 252 6.37 7.10 4.26
C GLU A 252 6.56 5.58 4.27
N ALA A 253 5.55 4.83 3.80
CA ALA A 253 5.66 3.37 3.65
C ALA A 253 6.73 2.97 2.62
N ASN A 254 6.86 3.69 1.50
CA ASN A 254 7.96 3.53 0.53
C ASN A 254 9.32 3.78 1.18
N PHE A 255 9.46 4.90 1.91
CA PHE A 255 10.69 5.20 2.63
C PHE A 255 11.04 4.10 3.64
N VAL A 256 10.09 3.69 4.47
CA VAL A 256 10.28 2.62 5.47
C VAL A 256 10.65 1.30 4.79
N GLY A 257 9.99 0.94 3.69
CA GLY A 257 10.30 -0.25 2.91
C GLY A 257 11.74 -0.25 2.38
N ILE A 258 12.17 0.87 1.80
CA ILE A 258 13.54 1.05 1.31
C ILE A 258 14.53 0.97 2.48
N ALA A 259 14.32 1.74 3.54
CA ALA A 259 15.22 1.79 4.69
C ALA A 259 15.37 0.42 5.37
N ALA A 260 14.27 -0.33 5.50
CA ALA A 260 14.27 -1.69 6.04
C ALA A 260 15.08 -2.65 5.16
N CYS A 261 14.93 -2.56 3.84
CA CYS A 261 15.72 -3.33 2.88
C CYS A 261 17.22 -3.00 2.96
N LEU A 262 17.58 -1.72 3.06
CA LEU A 262 18.98 -1.28 3.19
C LEU A 262 19.61 -1.75 4.52
N ALA A 263 18.83 -1.81 5.59
CA ALA A 263 19.28 -2.28 6.90
C ALA A 263 19.32 -3.82 7.01
N ASN A 264 18.72 -4.54 6.06
CA ASN A 264 18.66 -6.00 6.09
C ASN A 264 20.05 -6.63 5.87
N ALA A 265 20.32 -7.78 6.49
CA ALA A 265 21.58 -8.50 6.34
C ALA A 265 21.67 -9.27 5.00
N ASP A 266 20.54 -9.60 4.39
CA ASP A 266 20.49 -10.29 3.10
C ASP A 266 20.76 -9.32 1.94
N THR A 267 21.71 -9.67 1.08
CA THR A 267 22.11 -8.86 -0.06
C THR A 267 21.01 -8.70 -1.10
N LEU A 268 20.10 -9.68 -1.24
CA LEU A 268 18.94 -9.59 -2.12
C LEU A 268 17.98 -8.49 -1.67
N TRP A 269 17.72 -8.42 -0.35
CA TRP A 269 16.89 -7.38 0.26
C TRP A 269 17.53 -6.01 0.08
N GLN A 270 18.83 -5.88 0.37
CA GLN A 270 19.57 -4.64 0.14
C GLN A 270 19.46 -4.21 -1.32
N TYR A 271 19.66 -5.13 -2.27
CA TYR A 271 19.58 -4.82 -3.70
C TYR A 271 18.21 -4.28 -4.10
N SER A 272 17.14 -4.91 -3.63
CA SER A 272 15.76 -4.44 -3.84
C SER A 272 15.57 -3.01 -3.35
N GLY A 273 16.02 -2.70 -2.13
CA GLY A 273 15.93 -1.36 -1.55
C GLY A 273 16.76 -0.32 -2.32
N TRP A 274 18.00 -0.66 -2.69
CA TRP A 274 18.86 0.22 -3.48
C TRP A 274 18.26 0.54 -4.85
N LEU A 275 17.78 -0.47 -5.56
CA LEU A 275 17.23 -0.29 -6.91
C LEU A 275 15.91 0.49 -6.86
N PHE A 276 15.05 0.21 -5.89
CA PHE A 276 13.77 0.91 -5.75
C PHE A 276 13.97 2.37 -5.30
N GLY A 277 14.87 2.62 -4.34
CA GLY A 277 15.24 3.99 -3.97
C GLY A 277 15.85 4.77 -5.15
N PHE A 278 16.72 4.13 -5.94
CA PHE A 278 17.23 4.71 -7.18
C PHE A 278 16.10 5.06 -8.17
N LEU A 279 15.11 4.17 -8.36
CA LEU A 279 13.98 4.43 -9.26
C LEU A 279 13.20 5.69 -8.85
N HIS A 280 12.89 5.85 -7.56
CA HIS A 280 12.21 7.05 -7.04
C HIS A 280 13.04 8.32 -7.23
N LEU A 281 14.31 8.28 -6.82
CA LEU A 281 15.23 9.42 -6.88
C LEU A 281 15.54 9.83 -8.33
N SER A 282 15.77 8.86 -9.22
CA SER A 282 16.07 9.12 -10.63
C SER A 282 14.88 9.72 -11.38
N ASN A 283 13.64 9.30 -11.10
CA ASN A 283 12.45 9.93 -11.69
C ASN A 283 12.29 11.39 -11.25
N ALA A 284 12.57 11.68 -9.98
CA ALA A 284 12.57 13.06 -9.48
C ALA A 284 13.72 13.88 -10.11
N LEU A 285 14.92 13.31 -10.22
CA LEU A 285 16.08 13.97 -10.83
C LEU A 285 15.83 14.25 -12.31
N TYR A 286 15.23 13.33 -13.07
CA TYR A 286 14.85 13.57 -14.47
C TYR A 286 13.92 14.77 -14.61
N SER A 287 12.98 14.92 -13.67
CA SER A 287 12.03 16.05 -13.67
C SER A 287 12.70 17.38 -13.31
N ALA A 288 13.70 17.35 -12.43
CA ALA A 288 14.40 18.54 -11.92
C ALA A 288 15.56 18.99 -12.82
N ASP A 289 16.40 18.05 -13.26
CA ASP A 289 17.57 18.26 -14.12
C ASP A 289 17.82 17.02 -15.01
N PRO A 290 17.30 17.02 -16.26
CA PRO A 290 17.51 15.93 -17.20
C PRO A 290 18.97 15.67 -17.58
N ALA A 291 19.84 16.68 -17.49
CA ALA A 291 21.25 16.51 -17.85
C ALA A 291 21.99 15.76 -16.74
N ALA A 292 21.81 16.19 -15.48
CA ALA A 292 22.35 15.48 -14.32
C ALA A 292 21.80 14.05 -14.22
N TRP A 293 20.49 13.87 -14.48
CA TRP A 293 19.89 12.54 -14.56
C TRP A 293 20.61 11.63 -15.56
N TRP A 294 20.89 12.14 -16.76
CA TRP A 294 21.55 11.35 -17.80
C TRP A 294 22.96 10.94 -17.41
N GLU A 295 23.71 11.83 -16.76
CA GLU A 295 25.04 11.51 -16.23
C GLU A 295 25.00 10.40 -15.19
N VAL A 296 24.04 10.45 -14.25
CA VAL A 296 23.87 9.39 -13.23
C VAL A 296 23.36 8.08 -13.84
N TRP A 297 22.38 8.14 -14.75
CA TRP A 297 21.80 6.96 -15.39
C TRP A 297 22.83 6.15 -16.16
N GLN A 298 23.78 6.81 -16.84
CA GLN A 298 24.87 6.14 -17.57
C GLN A 298 25.85 5.37 -16.68
N LEU A 299 25.83 5.61 -15.36
CA LEU A 299 26.68 4.91 -14.41
C LEU A 299 26.05 3.60 -13.90
N LEU A 300 24.77 3.33 -14.17
CA LEU A 300 24.19 2.04 -13.86
C LEU A 300 24.85 0.92 -14.68
N GLU A 301 25.12 -0.19 -14.01
CA GLU A 301 25.64 -1.40 -14.65
C GLU A 301 24.53 -2.16 -15.39
N GLU A 302 24.94 -3.11 -16.24
CA GLU A 302 24.03 -3.90 -17.07
C GLU A 302 22.94 -4.63 -16.24
N GLY A 303 23.31 -5.11 -15.05
CA GLY A 303 22.42 -5.83 -14.16
C GLY A 303 21.21 -5.00 -13.69
N PRO A 304 21.43 -3.94 -12.88
CA PRO A 304 20.36 -2.99 -12.51
C PRO A 304 19.55 -2.46 -13.69
N THR A 305 20.21 -2.17 -14.81
CA THR A 305 19.54 -1.70 -16.03
C THR A 305 18.58 -2.76 -16.60
N ALA A 306 19.00 -4.03 -16.64
CA ALA A 306 18.16 -5.12 -17.13
C ALA A 306 16.94 -5.37 -16.22
N ASP A 307 17.10 -5.24 -14.91
CA ASP A 307 16.01 -5.42 -13.94
C ASP A 307 14.98 -4.29 -14.01
N LEU A 308 15.43 -3.03 -14.17
CA LEU A 308 14.54 -1.89 -14.43
C LEU A 308 13.79 -2.05 -15.76
N ALA A 309 14.49 -2.43 -16.84
CA ALA A 309 13.87 -2.65 -18.14
C ALA A 309 12.84 -3.79 -18.11
N TRP A 310 13.10 -4.86 -17.35
CA TRP A 310 12.13 -5.94 -17.16
C TRP A 310 10.90 -5.47 -16.39
N ASN A 311 11.08 -4.61 -15.38
CA ASN A 311 9.96 -4.00 -14.68
C ASN A 311 9.11 -3.13 -15.60
N ASP A 312 9.73 -2.28 -16.40
CA ASP A 312 9.00 -1.44 -17.36
C ASP A 312 8.25 -2.29 -18.40
N GLU A 313 8.90 -3.30 -18.97
CA GLU A 313 8.28 -4.25 -19.91
C GLU A 313 7.04 -4.92 -19.30
N TYR A 314 7.14 -5.34 -18.03
CA TYR A 314 6.04 -5.97 -17.32
C TYR A 314 4.84 -5.03 -17.19
N TRP A 315 5.02 -3.83 -16.63
CA TRP A 315 3.91 -2.90 -16.39
C TRP A 315 3.32 -2.32 -17.68
N LEU A 316 4.15 -2.05 -18.69
CA LEU A 316 3.67 -1.64 -20.02
C LEU A 316 2.74 -2.69 -20.65
N SER A 317 2.90 -3.97 -20.33
CA SER A 317 2.00 -5.02 -20.83
C SER A 317 0.57 -4.96 -20.25
N PHE A 318 0.38 -4.25 -19.13
CA PHE A 318 -0.90 -4.05 -18.46
C PHE A 318 -1.53 -2.68 -18.71
N GLU A 319 -0.80 -1.75 -19.34
CA GLU A 319 -1.34 -0.44 -19.71
C GLU A 319 -2.57 -0.60 -20.61
N SER A 320 -3.72 -0.20 -20.08
CA SER A 320 -4.99 -0.23 -20.79
C SER A 320 -5.94 0.83 -20.23
N PRO A 321 -6.97 1.25 -20.97
CA PRO A 321 -7.99 2.16 -20.44
C PRO A 321 -8.70 1.62 -19.17
N ALA A 322 -8.69 0.30 -18.96
CA ALA A 322 -9.26 -0.33 -17.77
C ALA A 322 -8.32 -0.21 -16.55
N SER A 323 -7.00 -0.25 -16.75
CA SER A 323 -6.01 -0.05 -15.68
C SER A 323 -6.02 1.40 -15.19
N GLU A 324 -6.09 2.37 -16.11
CA GLU A 324 -6.22 3.80 -15.78
C GLU A 324 -7.47 4.10 -14.93
N LEU A 325 -8.61 3.43 -15.21
CA LEU A 325 -9.83 3.60 -14.41
C LEU A 325 -9.69 3.05 -12.99
N ALA A 326 -9.03 1.89 -12.84
CA ALA A 326 -8.78 1.28 -11.54
C ALA A 326 -7.87 2.18 -10.68
N GLU A 327 -6.78 2.67 -11.28
CA GLU A 327 -5.86 3.61 -10.67
C GLU A 327 -6.59 4.89 -10.22
N SER A 328 -7.39 5.50 -11.11
CA SER A 328 -8.14 6.73 -10.77
C SER A 328 -9.10 6.56 -9.58
N THR A 329 -9.69 5.38 -9.41
CA THR A 329 -10.59 5.09 -8.28
C THR A 329 -9.81 5.01 -6.96
N TYR A 330 -8.61 4.45 -7.01
CA TYR A 330 -7.70 4.39 -5.87
C TYR A 330 -7.11 5.76 -5.54
N THR A 331 -6.70 6.55 -6.53
CA THR A 331 -6.30 7.94 -6.33
C THR A 331 -7.41 8.73 -5.64
N ALA A 332 -8.66 8.63 -6.11
CA ALA A 332 -9.80 9.29 -5.47
C ALA A 332 -10.04 8.80 -4.03
N PHE A 333 -9.76 7.52 -3.74
CA PHE A 333 -9.81 6.98 -2.38
C PHE A 333 -8.74 7.63 -1.48
N LEU A 334 -7.50 7.76 -1.95
CA LEU A 334 -6.41 8.43 -1.22
C LEU A 334 -6.71 9.93 -1.02
N GLU A 335 -7.16 10.63 -2.06
CA GLU A 335 -7.59 12.03 -2.00
C GLU A 335 -8.70 12.24 -0.96
N SER A 336 -9.60 11.27 -0.79
CA SER A 336 -10.65 11.34 0.24
C SER A 336 -10.10 11.40 1.68
N TYR A 337 -8.87 10.93 1.89
CA TYR A 337 -8.12 11.04 3.14
C TYR A 337 -7.24 12.30 3.23
N GLY A 338 -7.40 13.25 2.30
CA GLY A 338 -6.59 14.48 2.26
C GLY A 338 -5.19 14.25 1.71
N GLN A 339 -4.96 13.13 1.01
CA GLN A 339 -3.75 12.92 0.22
C GLN A 339 -3.95 13.57 -1.15
N ASP A 340 -3.80 14.90 -1.24
CA ASP A 340 -4.01 15.68 -2.47
C ASP A 340 -2.92 15.44 -3.56
N LEU A 341 -2.05 14.45 -3.37
CA LEU A 341 -0.90 14.19 -4.23
C LEU A 341 -1.13 12.93 -5.06
N GLY A 342 -2.06 12.98 -6.02
CA GLY A 342 -2.15 12.01 -7.12
C GLY A 342 -0.98 12.17 -8.10
N MET A 343 -0.34 11.07 -8.51
CA MET A 343 0.80 10.93 -9.45
C MET A 343 2.06 11.82 -9.26
N ALA A 344 1.98 12.96 -8.58
CA ALA A 344 3.11 13.80 -8.14
C ALA A 344 3.76 13.28 -6.85
N SER A 345 3.40 12.06 -6.43
CA SER A 345 3.62 11.51 -5.10
C SER A 345 5.09 11.18 -4.82
N TYR A 346 5.98 11.15 -5.82
CA TYR A 346 7.39 10.84 -5.63
C TYR A 346 8.14 11.81 -4.69
N GLY A 347 7.65 13.04 -4.52
CA GLY A 347 8.30 14.09 -3.72
C GLY A 347 8.56 13.70 -2.27
N ALA A 348 7.55 13.25 -1.51
CA ALA A 348 7.73 13.04 -0.07
C ALA A 348 8.62 11.84 0.28
N CYS A 349 8.61 10.77 -0.52
CA CYS A 349 9.54 9.65 -0.32
C CYS A 349 10.96 10.09 -0.68
N VAL A 350 11.12 10.81 -1.79
CA VAL A 350 12.41 11.41 -2.20
C VAL A 350 12.94 12.35 -1.14
N ASP A 351 12.11 13.21 -0.56
CA ASP A 351 12.52 14.13 0.50
C ASP A 351 13.04 13.39 1.73
N LEU A 352 12.36 12.31 2.17
CA LEU A 352 12.82 11.49 3.29
C LEU A 352 14.11 10.72 2.96
N LEU A 353 14.25 10.23 1.72
CA LEU A 353 15.47 9.55 1.26
C LEU A 353 16.66 10.53 1.23
N VAL A 354 16.48 11.73 0.69
CA VAL A 354 17.51 12.77 0.69
C VAL A 354 17.86 13.18 2.11
N ALA A 355 16.87 13.50 2.95
CA ALA A 355 17.09 13.89 4.35
C ALA A 355 17.84 12.82 5.16
N ARG A 356 17.63 11.53 4.86
CA ARG A 356 18.29 10.43 5.59
C ARG A 356 19.65 10.05 5.02
N TYR A 357 19.82 10.11 3.69
CA TYR A 357 20.92 9.46 2.98
C TYR A 357 21.80 10.41 2.16
N CYS A 358 21.50 11.71 2.09
CA CYS A 358 22.33 12.67 1.37
C CYS A 358 23.77 12.67 1.90
N PRO A 359 24.78 12.28 1.08
CA PRO A 359 26.16 12.20 1.54
C PRO A 359 26.75 13.58 1.91
N LEU A 360 26.25 14.65 1.30
CA LEU A 360 26.70 16.02 1.55
C LEU A 360 26.34 16.49 2.97
N GLU A 361 25.22 15.99 3.52
CA GLU A 361 24.73 16.34 4.85
C GLU A 361 25.33 15.47 5.95
N GLN A 362 25.76 14.25 5.64
CA GLN A 362 26.43 13.35 6.58
C GLN A 362 27.91 13.69 6.81
N ALA A 363 28.52 14.52 5.95
CA ALA A 363 29.91 14.96 6.04
C ALA A 363 30.09 16.30 6.78
N ALA A 364 28.99 16.95 7.18
CA ALA A 364 28.96 18.19 7.96
C ALA A 364 28.74 17.90 9.46
#